data_AF-A0A357NG27-F1
#
_entry.id   AF-A0A357NG27-F1
#
_cell.length_a   1.000
_cell.length_b   1.000
_cell.length_c   1.000
_cell.angle_alpha   90.00
_cell.angle_beta   90.00
_cell.angle_gamma   90.00
#
_symmetry.space_group_name_H-M   'P 1'
#
loop_
_entity.id
_entity.type
_entity.pdbx_description
1 polymer ?
#
loop_
_entity_poly.entity_id
_entity_poly.type
_entity_poly.pdbx_seq_one_letter_code
_entity_poly.pdbx_strand_id
1 'polypeptide(L)'
;MRLNGFSTLYYEDGTVSDWLCDVSVQRKDGAEVRRVIRINHPLSVGLTKVYLASQGVLIHTRLLDGDGRPLMEWEGAPGEKAMLGGRVLRILRYLPDYDPSQPMAGKSPQPRNPYIIYTLSGEYEPEKPVAVPVNVAQPLAGEATSLVFSVAPVVGVHVKADPGLPLVWGGFGTLLVGFFAVYYLPYRQIWLQFAQVKGRLEIVCAGSGPGLENIEDKIRRCLKGSDNC
;
A
#
# COMPACT_ATOMS: atom_id res chain seq x y z
N MET A 1 -10.19 2.06 6.56
CA MET A 1 -10.37 1.45 5.23
C MET A 1 -11.41 0.35 5.35
N ARG A 2 -12.24 0.15 4.34
CA ARG A 2 -13.29 -0.88 4.31
C ARG A 2 -13.17 -1.68 3.01
N LEU A 3 -13.33 -3.00 3.10
CA LEU A 3 -13.54 -3.88 1.96
C LEU A 3 -15.04 -3.94 1.67
N ASN A 4 -15.46 -3.56 0.47
CA ASN A 4 -16.86 -3.60 0.05
C ASN A 4 -17.17 -4.86 -0.78
N GLY A 5 -16.16 -5.43 -1.46
CA GLY A 5 -16.34 -6.62 -2.27
C GLY A 5 -15.02 -7.16 -2.82
N PHE A 6 -15.01 -8.45 -3.14
CA PHE A 6 -13.89 -9.13 -3.76
C PHE A 6 -14.39 -10.07 -4.85
N SER A 7 -13.70 -10.12 -5.97
CA SER A 7 -14.04 -11.00 -7.08
C SER A 7 -12.79 -11.50 -7.78
N THR A 8 -12.79 -12.78 -8.11
CA THR A 8 -11.76 -13.40 -8.95
C THR A 8 -12.29 -13.47 -10.38
N LEU A 9 -11.53 -12.95 -11.33
CA LEU A 9 -11.81 -13.11 -12.75
C LEU A 9 -11.05 -14.32 -13.29
N TYR A 10 -11.63 -14.97 -14.30
CA TYR A 10 -11.07 -16.16 -14.91
C TYR A 10 -11.02 -16.01 -16.43
N TYR A 11 -10.03 -16.61 -17.05
CA TYR A 11 -9.99 -16.81 -18.50
C TYR A 11 -10.98 -17.90 -18.94
N GLU A 12 -11.18 -18.05 -20.26
CA GLU A 12 -12.05 -19.09 -20.83
C GLU A 12 -11.58 -20.50 -20.47
N ASP A 13 -10.26 -20.70 -20.33
CA ASP A 13 -9.65 -21.98 -19.91
C ASP A 13 -9.82 -22.27 -18.40
N GLY A 14 -10.41 -21.32 -17.66
CA GLY A 14 -10.69 -21.44 -16.23
C GLY A 14 -9.55 -21.05 -15.31
N THR A 15 -8.39 -20.65 -15.83
CA THR A 15 -7.29 -20.12 -15.02
C THR A 15 -7.61 -18.71 -14.51
N VAL A 16 -6.97 -18.30 -13.41
CA VAL A 16 -7.22 -16.98 -12.80
C VAL A 16 -6.61 -15.88 -13.66
N SER A 17 -7.40 -14.86 -14.01
CA SER A 17 -6.95 -13.73 -14.82
C SER A 17 -6.64 -12.48 -14.01
N ASP A 18 -7.46 -12.16 -13.02
CA ASP A 18 -7.31 -10.95 -12.20
C ASP A 18 -8.05 -11.09 -10.87
N TRP A 19 -7.72 -10.23 -9.91
CA TRP A 19 -8.44 -10.10 -8.64
C TRP A 19 -8.89 -8.66 -8.47
N LEU A 20 -10.21 -8.47 -8.42
CA LEU A 20 -10.84 -7.19 -8.21
C LEU A 20 -11.21 -7.05 -6.74
N CYS A 21 -10.76 -5.97 -6.11
CA CYS A 21 -10.99 -5.68 -4.72
C CYS A 21 -11.61 -4.28 -4.61
N ASP A 22 -12.90 -4.20 -4.31
CA ASP A 22 -13.61 -2.95 -4.11
C ASP A 22 -13.37 -2.45 -2.70
N VAL A 23 -12.64 -1.34 -2.58
CA VAL A 23 -12.24 -0.77 -1.30
C VAL A 23 -12.65 0.67 -1.17
N SER A 24 -12.94 1.06 0.06
CA SER A 24 -13.18 2.44 0.45
C SER A 24 -12.17 2.90 1.50
N VAL A 25 -11.66 4.11 1.31
CA VAL A 25 -10.77 4.78 2.26
C VAL A 25 -11.44 6.07 2.71
N GLN A 26 -11.67 6.19 4.02
CA GLN A 26 -12.11 7.43 4.62
C GLN A 26 -10.90 8.33 4.86
N ARG A 27 -10.97 9.55 4.34
CA ARG A 27 -9.97 10.60 4.55
C ARG A 27 -10.21 11.30 5.89
N LYS A 28 -9.20 12.04 6.38
CA LYS A 28 -9.29 12.79 7.63
C LYS A 28 -10.37 13.88 7.62
N ASP A 29 -10.72 14.39 6.44
CA ASP A 29 -11.80 15.37 6.23
C ASP A 29 -13.20 14.73 6.20
N GLY A 30 -13.30 13.42 6.44
CA GLY A 30 -14.54 12.66 6.40
C GLY A 30 -14.95 12.18 5.01
N ALA A 31 -14.30 12.64 3.94
CA ALA A 31 -14.63 12.21 2.58
C ALA A 31 -14.23 10.75 2.35
N GLU A 32 -15.10 9.98 1.71
CA GLU A 32 -14.83 8.59 1.34
C GLU A 32 -14.35 8.52 -0.11
N VAL A 33 -13.22 7.85 -0.34
CA VAL A 33 -12.73 7.52 -1.68
C VAL A 33 -12.88 6.03 -1.89
N ARG A 34 -13.78 5.65 -2.81
CA ARG A 34 -14.01 4.26 -3.21
C ARG A 34 -13.34 3.96 -4.54
N ARG A 35 -12.69 2.81 -4.65
CA ARG A 35 -12.06 2.35 -5.89
C ARG A 35 -11.96 0.83 -5.91
N VAL A 36 -12.08 0.25 -7.10
CA VAL A 36 -11.66 -1.12 -7.34
C VAL A 36 -10.14 -1.13 -7.55
N ILE A 37 -9.41 -1.81 -6.68
CA ILE A 37 -7.98 -2.08 -6.82
C ILE A 37 -7.78 -3.49 -7.38
N ARG A 38 -6.66 -3.67 -8.08
CA ARG A 38 -6.21 -4.96 -8.62
C ARG A 38 -4.69 -5.01 -8.64
N ILE A 39 -4.11 -6.12 -9.09
CA ILE A 39 -2.65 -6.26 -9.18
C ILE A 39 -2.06 -5.09 -9.99
N ASN A 40 -1.00 -4.47 -9.45
CA ASN A 40 -0.29 -3.32 -10.04
C ASN A 40 -1.14 -2.06 -10.31
N HIS A 41 -2.40 -2.02 -9.88
CA HIS A 41 -3.27 -0.85 -10.00
C HIS A 41 -3.79 -0.42 -8.61
N PRO A 42 -2.95 0.27 -7.82
CA PRO A 42 -3.29 0.68 -6.47
C PRO A 42 -4.28 1.85 -6.45
N LEU A 43 -5.03 1.96 -5.35
CA LEU A 43 -5.74 3.19 -5.00
C LEU A 43 -4.73 4.19 -4.45
N SER A 44 -4.71 5.41 -5.00
CA SER A 44 -3.89 6.51 -4.50
C SER A 44 -4.76 7.57 -3.82
N VAL A 45 -4.41 7.91 -2.58
CA VAL A 45 -5.07 8.95 -1.77
C VAL A 45 -3.97 9.86 -1.19
N GLY A 46 -3.77 11.03 -1.80
CA GLY A 46 -2.66 11.92 -1.44
C GLY A 46 -1.30 11.25 -1.68
N LEU A 47 -0.47 11.18 -0.63
CA LEU A 47 0.84 10.51 -0.64
C LEU A 47 0.77 9.02 -0.27
N THR A 48 -0.44 8.49 -0.08
CA THR A 48 -0.67 7.10 0.34
C THR A 48 -1.18 6.29 -0.83
N LYS A 49 -0.60 5.11 -1.03
CA LYS A 49 -1.02 4.10 -1.99
C LYS A 49 -1.46 2.84 -1.28
N VAL A 50 -2.54 2.25 -1.77
CA VAL A 50 -3.15 1.04 -1.24
C VAL A 50 -3.08 -0.04 -2.31
N TYR A 51 -2.23 -1.04 -2.09
CA TYR A 51 -1.95 -2.13 -3.02
C TYR A 51 -2.66 -3.39 -2.58
N LEU A 52 -3.24 -4.12 -3.53
CA LEU A 52 -3.59 -5.52 -3.32
C LEU A 52 -2.29 -6.33 -3.21
N ALA A 53 -2.08 -7.02 -2.09
CA ALA A 53 -0.84 -7.72 -1.78
C ALA A 53 -1.01 -9.24 -1.76
N SER A 54 -2.12 -9.73 -1.22
CA SER A 54 -2.42 -11.16 -1.20
C SER A 54 -3.93 -11.41 -1.23
N GLN A 55 -4.29 -12.65 -1.54
CA GLN A 55 -5.63 -13.18 -1.43
C GLN A 55 -5.58 -14.48 -0.63
N GLY A 56 -6.69 -14.85 -0.03
CA GLY A 56 -6.84 -16.11 0.67
C GLY A 56 -8.30 -16.38 1.02
N VAL A 57 -8.49 -17.38 1.86
CA VAL A 57 -9.79 -17.75 2.39
C VAL A 57 -9.72 -17.86 3.90
N LEU A 58 -10.76 -17.38 4.56
CA LEU A 58 -11.03 -17.64 5.96
C LEU A 58 -12.11 -18.71 6.03
N ILE A 59 -11.89 -19.70 6.89
CA ILE A 59 -12.86 -20.77 7.10
C ILE A 59 -13.50 -20.56 8.45
N HIS A 60 -14.79 -20.30 8.42
CA HIS A 60 -15.65 -20.27 9.60
C HIS A 60 -16.16 -21.68 9.84
N THR A 61 -15.82 -22.25 10.98
CA THR A 61 -16.26 -23.57 11.41
C THR A 61 -17.23 -23.43 12.56
N ARG A 62 -18.39 -24.07 12.46
CA ARG A 62 -19.41 -24.07 13.51
C ARG A 62 -19.69 -25.50 13.96
N LEU A 63 -19.56 -25.74 15.25
CA LEU A 63 -20.07 -26.93 15.92
C LEU A 63 -21.51 -26.65 16.34
N LEU A 64 -22.44 -27.44 15.85
CA LEU A 64 -23.87 -27.30 16.12
C LEU A 64 -24.36 -28.42 17.04
N ASP A 65 -25.36 -28.13 17.86
CA ASP A 65 -26.12 -29.14 18.61
C ASP A 65 -27.13 -29.90 17.71
N GLY A 66 -27.90 -30.81 18.31
CA GLY A 66 -28.91 -31.61 17.63
C GLY A 66 -30.10 -30.79 17.10
N ASP A 67 -30.30 -29.58 17.60
CA ASP A 67 -31.31 -28.62 17.14
C ASP A 67 -30.74 -27.65 16.08
N GLY A 68 -29.46 -27.79 15.71
CA GLY A 68 -28.77 -26.94 14.73
C GLY A 68 -28.29 -25.59 15.28
N ARG A 69 -28.27 -25.40 16.61
CA ARG A 69 -27.79 -24.17 17.25
C ARG A 69 -26.27 -24.20 17.41
N PRO A 70 -25.56 -23.08 17.21
CA PRO A 70 -24.12 -23.05 17.37
C PRO A 70 -23.71 -23.22 18.84
N LEU A 71 -22.97 -24.29 19.13
CA LEU A 71 -22.32 -24.53 20.41
C LEU A 71 -20.97 -23.84 20.49
N MET A 72 -20.23 -23.85 19.38
CA MET A 72 -18.93 -23.19 19.29
C MET A 72 -18.61 -22.81 17.85
N GLU A 73 -17.84 -21.72 17.71
CA GLU A 73 -17.40 -21.22 16.41
C GLU A 73 -15.89 -20.99 16.45
N TRP A 74 -15.26 -21.22 15.30
CA TRP A 74 -13.85 -20.96 15.10
C TRP A 74 -13.60 -20.41 13.70
N GLU A 75 -12.66 -19.49 13.57
CA GLU A 75 -12.24 -18.92 12.30
C GLU A 75 -10.74 -19.07 12.15
N GLY A 76 -10.30 -19.50 10.98
CA GLY A 76 -8.87 -19.51 10.65
C GLY A 76 -8.57 -19.96 9.23
N ALA A 77 -7.29 -19.94 8.90
CA ALA A 77 -6.80 -20.28 7.58
C ALA A 77 -6.51 -21.80 7.45
N PRO A 78 -6.51 -22.34 6.21
CA PRO A 78 -5.96 -23.67 5.97
C PRO A 78 -4.54 -23.81 6.54
N GLY A 79 -4.30 -24.89 7.27
CA GLY A 79 -3.03 -25.19 7.96
C GLY A 79 -3.08 -24.97 9.47
N GLU A 80 -4.01 -24.14 9.95
CA GLU A 80 -4.19 -23.86 11.38
C GLU A 80 -4.92 -25.00 12.12
N LYS A 81 -4.77 -24.99 13.45
CA LYS A 81 -5.39 -25.96 14.36
C LYS A 81 -6.25 -25.24 15.38
N ALA A 82 -7.35 -25.86 15.77
CA ALA A 82 -8.26 -25.37 16.79
C ALA A 82 -8.71 -26.49 17.71
N MET A 83 -8.99 -26.17 18.97
CA MET A 83 -9.73 -27.08 19.84
C MET A 83 -11.23 -26.86 19.61
N LEU A 84 -11.93 -27.90 19.16
CA LEU A 84 -13.36 -27.91 18.90
C LEU A 84 -14.04 -29.06 19.64
N GLY A 85 -14.80 -28.77 20.70
CA GLY A 85 -15.52 -29.79 21.46
C GLY A 85 -14.61 -30.88 22.07
N GLY A 86 -13.43 -30.50 22.58
CA GLY A 86 -12.45 -31.45 23.13
C GLY A 86 -11.66 -32.24 22.07
N ARG A 87 -11.84 -31.94 20.78
CA ARG A 87 -11.10 -32.52 19.67
C ARG A 87 -10.24 -31.46 18.99
N VAL A 88 -9.10 -31.87 18.43
CA VAL A 88 -8.25 -30.99 17.61
C VAL A 88 -8.78 -31.01 16.18
N LEU A 89 -9.41 -29.90 15.78
CA LEU A 89 -9.69 -29.61 14.38
C LEU A 89 -8.41 -29.14 13.71
N ARG A 90 -8.06 -29.75 12.58
CA ARG A 90 -7.04 -29.23 11.68
C ARG A 90 -7.60 -29.14 10.28
N ILE A 91 -7.60 -27.93 9.74
CA ILE A 91 -7.97 -27.71 8.35
C ILE A 91 -6.74 -27.92 7.49
N LEU A 92 -6.81 -28.87 6.56
CA LEU A 92 -5.71 -29.17 5.66
C LEU A 92 -5.79 -28.33 4.38
N ARG A 93 -6.98 -28.23 3.78
CA ARG A 93 -7.15 -27.54 2.50
C ARG A 93 -8.58 -27.07 2.28
N TYR A 94 -8.71 -25.98 1.54
CA TYR A 94 -9.93 -25.60 0.83
C TYR A 94 -9.73 -25.91 -0.67
N LEU A 95 -10.68 -26.61 -1.27
CA LEU A 95 -10.69 -26.94 -2.70
C LEU A 95 -11.92 -26.32 -3.34
N PRO A 96 -11.78 -25.33 -4.23
CA PRO A 96 -12.93 -24.65 -4.84
C PRO A 96 -13.68 -25.55 -5.85
N ASP A 97 -12.99 -26.53 -6.45
CA ASP A 97 -13.58 -27.50 -7.38
C ASP A 97 -13.04 -28.90 -7.06
N TYR A 98 -13.74 -29.61 -6.17
CA TYR A 98 -13.32 -30.92 -5.67
C TYR A 98 -13.46 -32.03 -6.71
N ASP A 99 -12.45 -32.89 -6.77
CA ASP A 99 -12.44 -34.13 -7.56
C ASP A 99 -12.13 -35.33 -6.66
N PRO A 100 -13.03 -36.31 -6.52
CA PRO A 100 -12.74 -37.54 -5.78
C PRO A 100 -11.55 -38.33 -6.34
N SER A 101 -11.25 -38.22 -7.64
CA SER A 101 -10.09 -38.88 -8.27
C SER A 101 -8.76 -38.17 -7.96
N GLN A 102 -8.82 -36.88 -7.61
CA GLN A 102 -7.66 -36.06 -7.24
C GLN A 102 -7.97 -35.25 -5.97
N PRO A 103 -8.17 -35.95 -4.83
CA PRO A 103 -8.77 -35.36 -3.63
C PRO A 103 -7.90 -34.27 -2.99
N MET A 104 -6.63 -34.16 -3.39
CA MET A 104 -5.72 -33.12 -2.89
C MET A 104 -5.50 -31.96 -3.85
N ALA A 105 -5.78 -32.09 -5.15
CA ALA A 105 -5.45 -31.06 -6.14
C ALA A 105 -6.65 -30.20 -6.56
N GLY A 106 -7.85 -30.81 -6.66
CA GLY A 106 -9.02 -30.18 -7.28
C GLY A 106 -8.91 -30.08 -8.81
N LYS A 107 -10.02 -29.76 -9.49
CA LYS A 107 -10.08 -29.66 -10.97
C LYS A 107 -9.70 -28.27 -11.48
N SER A 108 -10.13 -27.24 -10.77
CA SER A 108 -10.02 -25.86 -11.21
C SER A 108 -9.98 -24.90 -10.02
N PRO A 109 -9.51 -23.65 -10.20
CA PRO A 109 -9.56 -22.62 -9.17
C PRO A 109 -10.95 -21.95 -9.04
N GLN A 110 -11.94 -22.36 -9.83
CA GLN A 110 -13.29 -21.81 -9.78
C GLN A 110 -14.10 -22.48 -8.66
N PRO A 111 -14.90 -21.75 -7.87
CA PRO A 111 -15.66 -22.30 -6.76
C PRO A 111 -16.93 -23.05 -7.22
N ARG A 112 -16.77 -24.04 -8.11
CA ARG A 112 -17.88 -24.82 -8.70
C ARG A 112 -18.35 -25.96 -7.79
N ASN A 113 -17.43 -26.56 -7.05
CA ASN A 113 -17.69 -27.69 -6.17
C ASN A 113 -16.84 -27.58 -4.89
N PRO A 114 -17.14 -26.60 -4.01
CA PRO A 114 -16.25 -26.22 -2.92
C PRO A 114 -16.27 -27.24 -1.77
N TYR A 115 -15.11 -27.77 -1.43
CA TYR A 115 -14.90 -28.72 -0.33
C TYR A 115 -13.82 -28.25 0.64
N ILE A 116 -13.92 -28.73 1.87
CA ILE A 116 -12.92 -28.59 2.92
C ILE A 116 -12.36 -29.97 3.20
N ILE A 117 -11.04 -30.07 3.28
CA ILE A 117 -10.35 -31.25 3.79
C ILE A 117 -9.89 -30.93 5.21
N TYR A 118 -10.36 -31.71 6.17
CA TYR A 118 -10.00 -31.54 7.57
C TYR A 118 -9.73 -32.89 8.24
N THR A 119 -9.08 -32.83 9.40
CA THR A 119 -9.01 -33.93 10.36
C THR A 119 -9.58 -33.45 11.68
N LEU A 120 -10.30 -34.32 12.37
CA LEU A 120 -10.83 -34.05 13.70
C LEU A 120 -10.32 -35.15 14.63
N SER A 121 -9.15 -34.94 15.22
CA SER A 121 -8.51 -35.93 16.09
C SER A 121 -8.86 -35.70 17.55
N GLY A 122 -8.96 -36.77 18.34
CA GLY A 122 -8.81 -36.66 19.80
C GLY A 122 -7.39 -36.20 20.19
N GLU A 123 -7.10 -36.09 21.49
CA GLU A 123 -5.78 -35.65 21.97
C GLU A 123 -4.60 -36.53 21.52
N TYR A 124 -4.84 -37.80 21.16
CA TYR A 124 -3.77 -38.79 21.03
C TYR A 124 -3.62 -39.50 19.67
N GLU A 125 -4.47 -39.27 18.66
CA GLU A 125 -4.27 -39.93 17.36
C GLU A 125 -4.85 -39.16 16.16
N PRO A 126 -4.09 -38.94 15.08
CA PRO A 126 -4.60 -38.27 13.89
C PRO A 126 -5.59 -39.15 13.13
N GLU A 127 -6.87 -38.74 13.13
CA GLU A 127 -7.88 -39.35 12.25
C GLU A 127 -7.57 -39.08 10.78
N LYS A 128 -8.05 -39.97 9.90
CA LYS A 128 -7.87 -39.84 8.44
C LYS A 128 -8.51 -38.54 7.95
N PRO A 129 -7.89 -37.84 6.99
CA PRO A 129 -8.50 -36.67 6.36
C PRO A 129 -9.87 -36.99 5.76
N VAL A 130 -10.85 -36.14 6.03
CA VAL A 130 -12.19 -36.21 5.48
C VAL A 130 -12.42 -35.00 4.59
N ALA A 131 -12.97 -35.22 3.40
CA ALA A 131 -13.38 -34.18 2.48
C ALA A 131 -14.90 -33.98 2.57
N VAL A 132 -15.35 -32.76 2.84
CA VAL A 132 -16.77 -32.43 3.00
C VAL A 132 -17.15 -31.18 2.21
N PRO A 133 -18.36 -31.10 1.65
CA PRO A 133 -18.82 -29.91 0.95
C PRO A 133 -18.99 -28.73 1.92
N VAL A 134 -18.69 -27.53 1.43
CA VAL A 134 -18.92 -26.28 2.17
C VAL A 134 -20.41 -26.04 2.35
N ASN A 135 -20.79 -25.44 3.49
CA ASN A 135 -22.16 -25.12 3.91
C ASN A 135 -23.08 -26.32 4.12
N VAL A 136 -22.52 -27.53 4.29
CA VAL A 136 -23.29 -28.75 4.58
C VAL A 136 -22.92 -29.26 5.97
N ALA A 137 -23.93 -29.49 6.80
CA ALA A 137 -23.75 -30.06 8.13
C ALA A 137 -23.29 -31.52 8.06
N GLN A 138 -22.20 -31.82 8.74
CA GLN A 138 -21.59 -33.13 8.83
C GLN A 138 -21.84 -33.69 10.23
N PRO A 139 -22.67 -34.73 10.40
CA PRO A 139 -22.92 -35.31 11.72
C PRO A 139 -21.63 -35.92 12.28
N LEU A 140 -21.34 -35.66 13.54
CA LEU A 140 -20.21 -36.29 14.24
C LEU A 140 -20.66 -37.65 14.78
N ALA A 141 -19.92 -38.71 14.43
CA ALA A 141 -20.28 -40.07 14.81
C ALA A 141 -20.33 -40.22 16.34
N GLY A 142 -21.44 -40.76 16.84
CA GLY A 142 -21.65 -41.02 18.27
C GLY A 142 -22.09 -39.81 19.09
N GLU A 143 -22.32 -38.66 18.47
CA GLU A 143 -22.78 -37.44 19.14
C GLU A 143 -24.02 -36.86 18.45
N ALA A 144 -24.87 -36.16 19.21
CA ALA A 144 -25.95 -35.34 18.66
C ALA A 144 -25.42 -33.96 18.25
N THR A 145 -24.28 -33.92 17.57
CA THR A 145 -23.60 -32.69 17.13
C THR A 145 -23.23 -32.78 15.67
N SER A 146 -23.13 -31.64 15.01
CA SER A 146 -22.72 -31.56 13.61
C SER A 146 -21.72 -30.44 13.36
N LEU A 147 -20.90 -30.60 12.32
CA LEU A 147 -19.88 -29.65 11.93
C LEU A 147 -20.26 -29.01 10.60
N VAL A 148 -20.27 -27.68 10.54
CA VAL A 148 -20.49 -26.92 9.31
C VAL A 148 -19.30 -26.02 9.05
N PHE A 149 -18.83 -26.01 7.80
CA PHE A 149 -17.81 -25.09 7.33
C PHE A 149 -18.42 -24.09 6.36
N SER A 150 -18.11 -22.80 6.52
CA SER A 150 -18.38 -21.76 5.54
C SER A 150 -17.10 -21.00 5.21
N VAL A 151 -17.00 -20.49 3.99
CA VAL A 151 -15.77 -19.87 3.49
C VAL A 151 -16.03 -18.42 3.14
N ALA A 152 -15.16 -17.52 3.60
CA ALA A 152 -15.15 -16.12 3.23
C ALA A 152 -13.83 -15.76 2.53
N PRO A 153 -13.86 -15.00 1.43
CA PRO A 153 -12.63 -14.51 0.81
C PRO A 153 -11.95 -13.47 1.72
N VAL A 154 -10.62 -13.54 1.80
CA VAL A 154 -9.79 -12.55 2.50
C VAL A 154 -8.79 -11.95 1.54
N VAL A 155 -8.51 -10.67 1.70
CA VAL A 155 -7.49 -9.95 0.94
C VAL A 155 -6.50 -9.30 1.88
N GLY A 156 -5.22 -9.50 1.60
CA GLY A 156 -4.14 -8.73 2.20
C GLY A 156 -3.89 -7.47 1.38
N VAL A 157 -3.78 -6.35 2.07
CA VAL A 157 -3.57 -5.03 1.46
C VAL A 157 -2.33 -4.40 2.07
N HIS A 158 -1.47 -3.84 1.23
CA HIS A 158 -0.33 -3.04 1.66
C HIS A 158 -0.63 -1.56 1.51
N VAL A 159 -0.54 -0.83 2.62
CA VAL A 159 -0.67 0.62 2.65
C VAL A 159 0.72 1.22 2.75
N LYS A 160 1.12 1.96 1.72
CA LYS A 160 2.42 2.65 1.65
C LYS A 160 2.20 4.14 1.62
N ALA A 161 2.85 4.88 2.51
CA ALA A 161 2.85 6.35 2.50
C ALA A 161 4.28 6.85 2.33
N ASP A 162 4.48 7.78 1.40
CA ASP A 162 5.80 8.35 1.10
C ASP A 162 5.85 9.84 1.52
N PRO A 163 6.08 10.15 2.82
CA PRO A 163 6.11 11.53 3.32
C PRO A 163 7.36 12.31 2.91
N GLY A 164 8.40 11.63 2.41
CA GLY A 164 9.62 12.26 1.92
C GLY A 164 9.48 12.90 0.53
N LEU A 165 8.42 12.57 -0.21
CA LEU A 165 8.25 13.07 -1.58
C LEU A 165 8.15 14.61 -1.65
N PRO A 166 7.36 15.30 -0.79
CA PRO A 166 7.39 16.76 -0.72
C PRO A 166 8.77 17.33 -0.38
N LEU A 167 9.53 16.68 0.50
CA LEU A 167 10.87 17.14 0.88
C LEU A 167 11.85 17.08 -0.30
N VAL A 168 11.81 15.99 -1.07
CA VAL A 168 12.62 15.83 -2.29
C VAL A 168 12.28 16.93 -3.30
N TRP A 169 11.00 17.20 -3.54
CA TRP A 169 10.58 18.31 -4.41
C TRP A 169 11.02 19.67 -3.89
N GLY A 170 10.98 19.90 -2.57
CA GLY A 170 11.48 21.13 -1.96
C GLY A 170 12.98 21.32 -2.17
N GLY A 171 13.78 20.26 -1.98
CA GLY A 171 15.23 20.29 -2.23
C GLY A 171 15.55 20.53 -3.70
N PHE A 172 14.86 19.82 -4.62
CA PHE A 172 15.01 20.02 -6.05
C PHE A 172 14.65 21.44 -6.49
N GLY A 173 13.54 22.00 -5.97
CA GLY A 173 13.14 23.37 -6.23
C GLY A 173 14.16 24.39 -5.72
N THR A 174 14.71 24.17 -4.51
CA THR A 174 15.77 25.03 -3.95
C THR A 174 17.02 25.04 -4.83
N LEU A 175 17.39 23.87 -5.35
CA LEU A 175 18.53 23.71 -6.24
C LEU A 175 18.30 24.43 -7.59
N LEU A 176 17.10 24.34 -8.17
CA LEU A 176 16.73 25.11 -9.36
C LEU A 176 16.83 26.62 -9.10
N VAL A 177 16.32 27.12 -7.97
CA VAL A 177 16.43 28.53 -7.59
C VAL A 177 17.89 28.96 -7.48
N GLY A 178 18.75 28.14 -6.87
CA GLY A 178 20.19 28.40 -6.80
C GLY A 178 20.85 28.52 -8.18
N PHE A 179 20.51 27.63 -9.11
CA PHE A 179 21.01 27.74 -10.49
C PHE A 179 20.50 28.99 -11.20
N PHE A 180 19.22 29.33 -11.05
CA PHE A 180 18.66 30.57 -11.58
C PHE A 180 19.40 31.79 -11.02
N ALA A 181 19.66 31.81 -9.71
CA ALA A 181 20.42 32.88 -9.07
C ALA A 181 21.83 33.01 -9.66
N VAL A 182 22.59 31.91 -9.79
CA VAL A 182 23.95 31.94 -10.34
C VAL A 182 23.98 32.37 -11.81
N TYR A 183 23.02 31.92 -12.62
CA TYR A 183 23.01 32.21 -14.06
C TYR A 183 22.50 33.62 -14.38
N TYR A 184 21.46 34.08 -13.67
CA TYR A 184 20.78 35.34 -14.01
C TYR A 184 21.15 36.51 -13.11
N LEU A 185 21.74 36.29 -11.93
CA LEU A 185 22.31 37.39 -11.15
C LEU A 185 23.74 37.61 -11.63
N PRO A 186 24.01 38.68 -12.42
CA PRO A 186 25.36 38.94 -12.88
C PRO A 186 26.26 39.17 -11.67
N TYR A 187 27.29 38.33 -11.53
CA TYR A 187 28.35 38.60 -10.56
C TYR A 187 29.12 39.83 -11.01
N ARG A 188 29.12 40.88 -10.18
CA ARG A 188 29.84 42.13 -10.44
C ARG A 188 30.94 42.29 -9.40
N GLN A 189 32.17 42.45 -9.86
CA GLN A 189 33.29 42.79 -9.00
C GLN A 189 33.65 44.26 -9.21
N ILE A 190 33.73 45.01 -8.12
CA ILE A 190 34.16 46.41 -8.12
C ILE A 190 35.38 46.49 -7.20
N TRP A 191 36.47 46.99 -7.75
CA TRP A 191 37.72 47.29 -7.06
C TRP A 191 37.83 48.80 -6.88
N LEU A 192 38.08 49.23 -5.64
CA LEU A 192 38.30 50.63 -5.30
C LEU A 192 39.73 50.77 -4.79
N GLN A 193 40.54 51.56 -5.47
CA GLN A 193 41.89 51.92 -5.04
C GLN A 193 41.89 53.38 -4.58
N PHE A 194 42.31 53.59 -3.34
CA PHE A 194 42.48 54.92 -2.76
C PHE A 194 43.97 55.28 -2.79
N ALA A 195 44.31 56.38 -3.45
CA ALA A 195 45.68 56.90 -3.51
C ALA A 195 45.70 58.37 -3.08
N GLN A 196 46.71 58.79 -2.32
CA GLN A 196 46.92 60.19 -1.95
C GLN A 196 48.08 60.75 -2.78
N VAL A 197 47.78 61.67 -3.69
CA VAL A 197 48.76 62.28 -4.58
C VAL A 197 48.71 63.79 -4.40
N LYS A 198 49.83 64.39 -3.98
CA LYS A 198 49.98 65.85 -3.75
C LYS A 198 48.88 66.46 -2.85
N GLY A 199 48.46 65.75 -1.80
CA GLY A 199 47.47 66.23 -0.83
C GLY A 199 46.01 66.15 -1.28
N ARG A 200 45.73 65.55 -2.45
CA ARG A 200 44.38 65.19 -2.89
C ARG A 200 44.17 63.68 -2.82
N LEU A 201 43.00 63.26 -2.35
CA LEU A 201 42.57 61.87 -2.38
C LEU A 201 42.08 61.55 -3.79
N GLU A 202 42.81 60.70 -4.50
CA GLU A 202 42.37 60.11 -5.75
C GLU A 202 41.74 58.73 -5.48
N ILE A 203 40.57 58.50 -6.07
CA ILE A 203 39.84 57.23 -6.00
C ILE A 203 39.79 56.66 -7.42
N VAL A 204 40.43 55.52 -7.63
CA VAL A 204 40.36 54.77 -8.89
C VAL A 204 39.38 53.63 -8.73
N CYS A 205 38.31 53.65 -9.51
CA CYS A 205 37.35 52.55 -9.59
C CYS A 205 37.65 51.70 -10.83
N ALA A 206 37.70 50.38 -10.66
CA ALA A 206 37.74 49.43 -11.76
C ALA A 206 36.72 48.31 -11.48
N GLY A 207 36.14 47.70 -12.49
CA GLY A 207 35.27 46.54 -12.26
C GLY A 207 35.10 45.66 -13.48
N SER A 208 34.51 44.50 -13.24
CA SER A 208 34.22 43.51 -14.27
C SER A 208 32.83 42.90 -14.05
N GLY A 209 32.09 42.76 -15.14
CA GLY A 209 30.74 42.20 -15.17
C GLY A 209 29.75 43.00 -16.04
N PRO A 210 28.60 42.40 -16.40
CA PRO A 210 27.60 43.03 -17.28
C PRO A 210 26.96 44.29 -16.67
N GLY A 211 26.84 45.35 -17.47
CA GLY A 211 26.14 46.59 -17.11
C GLY A 211 26.88 47.49 -16.11
N LEU A 212 28.21 47.41 -16.08
CA LEU A 212 29.06 48.21 -15.18
C LEU A 212 29.10 49.70 -15.54
N GLU A 213 28.90 50.04 -16.83
CA GLU A 213 28.92 51.42 -17.36
C GLU A 213 27.92 52.33 -16.62
N ASN A 214 26.70 51.84 -16.35
CA ASN A 214 25.68 52.58 -15.60
C ASN A 214 26.05 52.86 -14.13
N ILE A 215 26.93 52.04 -13.53
CA ILE A 215 27.39 52.18 -12.15
C ILE A 215 28.57 53.14 -12.09
N GLU A 216 29.53 53.03 -13.02
CA GLU A 216 30.64 53.99 -13.14
C GLU A 216 30.14 55.41 -13.34
N ASP A 217 29.12 55.61 -14.19
CA ASP A 217 28.50 56.91 -14.40
C ASP A 217 27.81 57.46 -13.15
N LYS A 218 27.15 56.60 -12.36
CA LYS A 218 26.56 57.00 -11.07
C LYS A 218 27.63 57.39 -10.05
N ILE A 219 28.71 56.62 -9.94
CA ILE A 219 29.82 56.91 -9.02
C ILE A 219 30.51 58.21 -9.43
N ARG A 220 30.80 58.41 -10.72
CA ARG A 220 31.38 59.66 -11.25
C ARG A 220 30.48 60.87 -11.00
N ARG A 221 29.15 60.73 -11.12
CA ARG A 221 28.20 61.81 -10.78
C ARG A 221 28.18 62.13 -9.29
N CYS A 222 28.18 61.13 -8.41
CA CYS A 222 28.24 61.36 -6.96
C CYS A 222 29.54 62.03 -6.52
N LEU A 223 30.68 61.66 -7.12
CA LEU A 223 31.99 62.25 -6.82
C LEU A 223 32.14 63.68 -7.38
N LYS A 224 31.53 64.00 -8.52
CA LYS A 224 31.51 65.38 -9.05
C LYS A 224 30.52 66.29 -8.31
N GLY A 225 29.49 65.72 -7.68
CA GLY A 225 28.49 66.49 -6.93
C GLY A 225 28.96 67.00 -5.57
N SER A 226 30.07 66.47 -5.02
CA SER A 226 30.62 66.90 -3.74
C SER A 226 31.56 68.11 -3.82
N ASP A 227 31.93 68.56 -5.03
CA ASP A 227 32.81 69.71 -5.23
C ASP A 227 32.08 71.07 -5.16
N ASN A 228 30.77 71.07 -4.89
CA ASN A 228 29.91 72.27 -4.83
C ASN A 228 29.27 72.53 -3.45
N CYS A 229 29.87 72.05 -2.35
CA CYS A 229 29.54 72.50 -0.99
C CYS A 229 30.76 73.14 -0.33
#